data_AF-A0A1J4WZH0-F1
#
_entry.id   AF-A0A1J4WZH0-F1
#
_cell.length_a   1.000
_cell.length_b   1.000
_cell.length_c   1.000
_cell.angle_alpha   90.00
_cell.angle_beta   90.00
_cell.angle_gamma   90.00
#
_symmetry.space_group_name_H-M   'P 1'
#
loop_
_entity.id
_entity.type
_entity.pdbx_description
1 polymer ?
#
loop_
_entity_poly.entity_id
_entity_poly.type
_entity_poly.pdbx_seq_one_letter_code
_entity_poly.pdbx_strand_id
1 'polypeptide(L)'
;MNIAALSHPPDVSESCVPATEEELPVDRIGQYSVADECFLWSAARELEQRCQRHHLAISPNIALLLRLQKDAQNARSMAEALLAINDLEERRAVVCQMVHEIVRLK
;
A
#
# COMPACT_ATOMS: atom_id res chain seq x y z
N MET A 1 -62.99 -10.20 -13.83
CA MET A 1 -61.58 -10.63 -13.71
C MET A 1 -60.71 -9.38 -13.93
N ASN A 2 -59.85 -9.06 -12.95
CA ASN A 2 -58.72 -8.11 -13.03
C ASN A 2 -57.79 -8.50 -14.22
N ILE A 3 -56.79 -7.73 -14.71
CA ILE A 3 -55.73 -6.96 -14.04
C ILE A 3 -55.05 -6.02 -15.09
N ALA A 4 -54.49 -4.93 -14.57
CA ALA A 4 -53.19 -4.34 -14.93
C ALA A 4 -53.15 -3.17 -15.92
N ALA A 5 -53.16 -1.98 -15.32
CA ALA A 5 -52.40 -0.80 -15.73
C ALA A 5 -50.88 -1.00 -15.50
N LEU A 6 -50.11 0.02 -15.92
CA LEU A 6 -48.71 0.33 -15.56
C LEU A 6 -47.65 -0.40 -16.40
N SER A 7 -46.55 0.18 -16.86
CA SER A 7 -46.02 1.54 -16.87
C SER A 7 -44.83 1.52 -17.84
N HIS A 8 -44.57 2.63 -18.53
CA HIS A 8 -43.33 2.83 -19.27
C HIS A 8 -42.13 2.73 -18.31
N PRO A 9 -41.03 2.06 -18.69
CA PRO A 9 -39.79 2.19 -17.93
C PRO A 9 -39.29 3.64 -18.07
N PRO A 10 -38.94 4.34 -16.98
CA PRO A 10 -38.22 5.58 -17.10
C PRO A 10 -36.83 5.30 -17.70
N ASP A 11 -36.52 6.05 -18.75
CA ASP A 11 -35.21 6.21 -19.34
C ASP A 11 -34.25 6.67 -18.23
N VAL A 12 -33.57 5.72 -17.60
CA VAL A 12 -32.41 5.99 -16.75
C VAL A 12 -31.27 6.34 -17.69
N SER A 13 -31.25 7.62 -18.09
CA SER A 13 -30.03 8.33 -18.42
C SER A 13 -29.10 8.23 -17.21
N GLU A 14 -28.34 7.15 -17.17
CA GLU A 14 -27.24 6.92 -16.25
C GLU A 14 -26.15 7.92 -16.62
N SER A 15 -26.31 9.14 -16.12
CA SER A 15 -25.26 10.15 -16.11
C SER A 15 -24.15 9.60 -15.22
N CYS A 16 -23.25 8.80 -15.80
CA CYS A 16 -21.96 8.47 -15.21
C CYS A 16 -21.21 9.78 -15.00
N VAL A 17 -21.40 10.39 -13.84
CA VAL A 17 -20.48 11.40 -13.33
C VAL A 17 -19.16 10.65 -13.16
N PRO A 18 -18.09 11.00 -13.89
CA PRO A 18 -16.79 10.44 -13.58
C PRO A 18 -16.51 10.81 -12.12
N ALA A 19 -16.32 9.80 -11.28
CA ALA A 19 -15.85 10.01 -9.93
C ALA A 19 -14.60 10.90 -10.06
N THR A 20 -14.67 12.11 -9.53
CA THR A 20 -13.52 12.99 -9.40
C THR A 20 -12.46 12.16 -8.71
N GLU A 21 -11.40 11.80 -9.43
CA GLU A 21 -10.23 11.12 -8.87
C GLU A 21 -9.64 12.11 -7.88
N GLU A 22 -10.07 12.00 -6.62
CA GLU A 22 -9.49 12.73 -5.51
C GLU A 22 -8.05 12.23 -5.42
N GLU A 23 -7.12 12.97 -6.02
CA GLU A 23 -5.69 12.66 -5.98
C GLU A 23 -5.30 12.50 -4.51
N LEU A 24 -5.19 11.23 -4.09
CA LEU A 24 -4.75 10.91 -2.74
C LEU A 24 -3.41 11.60 -2.52
N PRO A 25 -3.27 12.36 -1.42
CA PRO A 25 -2.06 13.13 -1.19
C PRO A 25 -0.85 12.19 -1.22
N VAL A 26 0.18 12.59 -1.98
CA VAL A 26 1.33 11.76 -2.37
C VAL A 26 2.08 11.19 -1.16
N ASP A 27 1.94 11.82 0.01
CA ASP A 27 2.55 11.43 1.27
C ASP A 27 1.75 10.37 2.07
N ARG A 28 0.66 9.80 1.53
CA ARG A 28 -0.21 8.89 2.29
C ARG A 28 -0.48 7.54 1.63
N ILE A 29 -0.65 6.54 2.51
CA ILE A 29 -1.17 5.21 2.19
C ILE A 29 -2.40 4.99 3.08
N GLY A 30 -3.59 5.24 2.53
CA GLY A 30 -4.83 5.28 3.30
C GLY A 30 -4.76 6.35 4.38
N GLN A 31 -4.87 5.95 5.65
CA GLN A 31 -4.77 6.85 6.81
C GLN A 31 -3.34 7.09 7.30
N TYR A 32 -2.36 6.37 6.77
CA TYR A 32 -0.98 6.40 7.25
C TYR A 32 -0.14 7.37 6.42
N SER A 33 0.67 8.21 7.08
CA SER A 33 1.65 9.06 6.40
C SER A 33 2.96 8.31 6.20
N VAL A 34 3.55 8.42 5.02
CA VAL A 34 4.90 7.87 4.73
C VAL A 34 6.01 8.77 5.29
N ALA A 35 5.66 9.90 5.91
CA ALA A 35 6.57 10.71 6.72
C ALA A 35 6.60 10.27 8.19
N ASP A 36 5.68 9.43 8.64
CA ASP A 36 5.61 8.97 10.03
C ASP A 36 6.60 7.82 10.31
N GLU A 37 7.62 8.11 11.12
CA GLU A 37 8.63 7.15 11.55
C GLU A 37 8.03 5.92 12.24
N CYS A 38 6.97 6.10 13.04
CA CYS A 38 6.32 4.99 13.75
C CYS A 38 5.67 4.01 12.77
N PHE A 39 5.04 4.53 11.72
CA PHE A 39 4.43 3.72 10.68
C PHE A 39 5.50 2.97 9.87
N LEU A 40 6.55 3.64 9.43
CA LEU A 40 7.64 3.02 8.66
C LEU A 40 8.32 1.90 9.45
N TRP A 41 8.61 2.15 10.74
CA TRP A 41 9.14 1.14 11.65
C TRP A 41 8.21 -0.06 11.79
N SER A 42 6.91 0.18 11.96
CA SER A 42 5.91 -0.87 12.13
C SER A 42 5.80 -1.74 10.87
N ALA A 43 5.78 -1.14 9.69
CA ALA A 43 5.77 -1.86 8.42
C ALA A 43 7.05 -2.71 8.23
N ALA A 44 8.22 -2.13 8.51
CA ALA A 44 9.49 -2.85 8.44
C ALA A 44 9.55 -4.05 9.41
N ARG A 45 9.08 -3.86 10.64
CA ARG A 45 9.04 -4.91 11.66
C ARG A 45 8.07 -6.03 11.30
N GLU A 46 6.88 -5.71 10.80
CA GLU A 46 5.92 -6.74 10.38
C GLU A 46 6.48 -7.55 9.22
N LEU A 47 7.10 -6.91 8.22
CA LEU A 47 7.72 -7.61 7.09
C LEU A 47 8.83 -8.56 7.55
N GLU A 48 9.74 -8.08 8.41
CA GLU A 48 10.81 -8.91 8.98
C GLU A 48 10.23 -10.13 9.72
N GLN A 49 9.25 -9.92 10.60
CA GLN A 49 8.65 -11.00 11.39
C GLN A 49 7.94 -12.04 10.52
N ARG A 50 7.27 -11.59 9.44
CA ARG A 50 6.62 -12.48 8.47
C ARG A 50 7.66 -13.31 7.73
N CYS A 51 8.68 -12.68 7.16
CA CYS A 51 9.77 -13.39 6.49
C CYS A 51 10.43 -14.43 7.42
N GLN A 52 10.72 -14.07 8.67
CA GLN A 52 11.28 -14.98 9.67
C GLN A 52 10.35 -16.17 9.96
N ARG A 53 9.04 -15.92 10.16
CA ARG A 53 8.05 -16.98 10.44
C ARG A 53 7.93 -18.00 9.30
N HIS A 54 8.07 -17.54 8.06
CA HIS A 54 7.97 -18.39 6.87
C HIS A 54 9.34 -18.92 6.38
N HIS A 55 10.44 -18.63 7.09
CA HIS A 55 11.81 -18.95 6.69
C HIS A 55 12.18 -18.42 5.29
N LEU A 56 11.70 -17.23 4.96
CA LEU A 56 11.98 -16.54 3.71
C LEU A 56 12.91 -15.34 3.96
N ALA A 57 13.68 -14.99 2.93
CA ALA A 57 14.38 -13.71 2.90
C ALA A 57 13.40 -12.57 2.57
N ILE A 58 13.79 -11.32 2.87
CA ILE A 58 13.10 -10.14 2.35
C ILE A 58 13.17 -10.18 0.81
N SER A 59 12.09 -9.76 0.13
CA SER A 59 12.09 -9.73 -1.32
C SER A 59 13.30 -8.96 -1.87
N PRO A 60 13.99 -9.50 -2.89
CA PRO A 60 15.13 -8.85 -3.50
C PRO A 60 14.75 -7.49 -4.10
N ASN A 61 13.50 -7.29 -4.51
CA ASN A 61 13.02 -6.00 -5.02
C ASN A 61 13.01 -4.94 -3.91
N ILE A 62 12.49 -5.27 -2.73
CA ILE A 62 12.49 -4.37 -1.58
C ILE A 62 13.93 -4.09 -1.12
N ALA A 63 14.76 -5.13 -1.05
CA ALA A 63 16.17 -4.97 -0.68
C ALA A 63 16.94 -4.08 -1.67
N LEU A 64 16.67 -4.19 -2.97
CA LEU A 64 17.26 -3.34 -4.01
C LEU A 64 16.81 -1.89 -3.87
N LEU A 65 15.50 -1.65 -3.73
CA LEU A 65 14.92 -0.31 -3.59
C LEU A 65 15.47 0.41 -2.36
N LEU A 66 15.62 -0.31 -1.25
CA LEU A 66 16.19 0.21 0.00
C LEU A 66 17.73 0.17 0.03
N ARG A 67 18.38 -0.32 -1.05
CA ARG A 67 19.84 -0.49 -1.15
C ARG A 67 20.45 -1.23 0.04
N LEU A 68 19.74 -2.23 0.57
CA LEU A 68 20.15 -2.98 1.74
C LEU A 68 21.21 -4.00 1.39
N GLN A 69 22.26 -4.06 2.21
CA GLN A 69 23.21 -5.16 2.17
C GLN A 69 22.55 -6.42 2.73
N LYS A 70 23.04 -7.59 2.29
CA LYS A 70 22.50 -8.90 2.69
C LYS A 70 22.42 -9.08 4.21
N ASP A 71 23.42 -8.57 4.92
CA ASP A 71 23.52 -8.70 6.39
C ASP A 71 22.74 -7.61 7.15
N ALA A 72 22.17 -6.63 6.43
CA ALA A 72 21.43 -5.49 6.97
C ALA A 72 19.93 -5.54 6.60
N GLN A 73 19.36 -6.72 6.36
CA GLN A 73 17.94 -6.89 6.04
C GLN A 73 17.06 -7.08 7.30
N ASN A 74 17.26 -6.22 8.30
CA ASN A 74 16.47 -6.20 9.53
C ASN A 74 15.52 -4.98 9.56
N ALA A 75 14.54 -4.97 10.47
CA ALA A 75 13.54 -3.89 10.54
C ALA A 75 14.16 -2.51 10.72
N ARG A 76 15.25 -2.40 11.50
CA ARG A 76 15.90 -1.13 11.76
C ARG A 76 16.53 -0.54 10.51
N SER A 77 17.34 -1.33 9.83
CA SER A 77 17.98 -0.91 8.58
C SER A 77 16.96 -0.61 7.48
N MET A 78 15.85 -1.37 7.41
CA MET A 78 14.74 -1.07 6.51
C MET A 78 14.08 0.29 6.82
N ALA A 79 13.78 0.57 8.08
CA ALA A 79 13.16 1.84 8.50
C ALA A 79 14.09 3.04 8.28
N GLU A 80 15.37 2.90 8.62
CA GLU A 80 16.40 3.93 8.37
C GLU A 80 16.55 4.20 6.86
N ALA A 81 16.55 3.15 6.02
CA ALA A 81 16.62 3.31 4.57
C ALA A 81 15.38 4.00 3.99
N LEU A 82 14.17 3.69 4.49
CA LEU A 82 12.94 4.38 4.09
C LEU A 82 12.99 5.87 4.41
N LEU A 83 13.48 6.23 5.59
CA LEU A 83 13.62 7.63 6.02
C LEU A 83 14.67 8.39 5.20
N ALA A 84 15.70 7.70 4.69
CA ALA A 84 16.71 8.28 3.83
C ALA A 84 16.20 8.62 2.41
N ILE A 85 15.04 8.09 1.99
CA ILE A 85 14.42 8.45 0.71
C ILE A 85 13.76 9.82 0.85
N ASN A 86 14.33 10.85 0.23
CA ASN A 86 13.80 12.23 0.31
C ASN A 86 12.51 12.43 -0.49
N ASP A 87 12.33 11.67 -1.58
CA ASP A 87 11.15 11.71 -2.40
C ASP A 87 10.02 10.90 -1.73
N LEU A 88 8.94 11.59 -1.34
CA LEU A 88 7.81 10.96 -0.67
C LEU A 88 7.02 10.02 -1.61
N GLU A 89 7.01 10.28 -2.91
CA GLU A 89 6.38 9.41 -3.89
C GLU A 89 7.17 8.10 -4.02
N GLU A 90 8.49 8.19 -4.14
CA GLU A 90 9.38 7.03 -4.17
C GLU A 90 9.25 6.24 -2.86
N ARG A 91 9.33 6.92 -1.71
CA ARG A 91 9.18 6.29 -0.40
C ARG A 91 7.83 5.57 -0.30
N ARG A 92 6.74 6.22 -0.72
CA ARG A 92 5.41 5.62 -0.76
C ARG A 92 5.38 4.37 -1.63
N ALA A 93 5.99 4.40 -2.82
CA ALA A 93 6.06 3.25 -3.70
C ALA A 93 6.76 2.06 -3.01
N VAL A 94 7.87 2.30 -2.30
CA VAL A 94 8.57 1.25 -1.55
C VAL A 94 7.73 0.70 -0.40
N VAL A 95 7.10 1.57 0.40
CA VAL A 95 6.23 1.12 1.50
C VAL A 95 5.04 0.33 0.98
N CYS A 96 4.42 0.74 -0.13
CA CYS A 96 3.36 -0.04 -0.79
C CYS A 96 3.84 -1.44 -1.17
N GLN A 97 5.05 -1.59 -1.71
CA GLN A 97 5.61 -2.92 -2.00
C GLN A 97 5.81 -3.75 -0.73
N MET A 98 6.28 -3.16 0.35
CA MET A 98 6.41 -3.84 1.65
C MET A 98 5.06 -4.32 2.17
N VAL A 99 4.04 -3.47 2.12
CA VAL A 99 2.67 -3.82 2.53
C VAL A 99 2.11 -4.95 1.66
N HIS A 100 2.31 -4.90 0.35
CA HIS A 100 1.91 -5.99 -0.54
C HIS A 100 2.60 -7.31 -0.20
N GLU A 101 3.90 -7.28 0.09
CA GLU A 101 4.63 -8.46 0.55
C GLU A 101 4.11 -8.99 1.89
N ILE A 102 3.86 -8.14 2.87
CA ILE A 102 3.26 -8.53 4.16
C ILE A 102 1.92 -9.24 3.94
N VAL A 103 1.05 -8.69 3.07
CA VAL A 103 -0.26 -9.28 2.77
C VAL A 103 -0.13 -10.61 2.03
N ARG A 104 0.87 -10.74 1.14
CA ARG A 104 1.15 -11.98 0.40
C ARG A 104 1.65 -13.10 1.32
N LEU A 105 2.38 -12.75 2.38
CA LEU A 105 2.93 -13.68 3.39
C LEU A 105 1.93 -14.00 4.53
N LYS A 106 0.62 -13.92 4.26
CA LYS A 106 -0.42 -14.20 5.26
C LYS A 106 -0.54 -15.66 5.63
#